data_AF-A0A7X9Y9X5-F1
#
_entry.id   AF-A0A7X9Y9X5-F1
#
_cell.length_a   1.000
_cell.length_b   1.000
_cell.length_c   1.000
_cell.angle_alpha   90.00
_cell.angle_beta   90.00
_cell.angle_gamma   90.00
#
_symmetry.space_group_name_H-M   'P 1'
#
loop_
_entity.id
_entity.type
_entity.pdbx_description
1 polymer ?
#
loop_
_entity_poly.entity_id
_entity_poly.type
_entity_poly.pdbx_seq_one_letter_code
_entity_poly.pdbx_strand_id
1 'polypeptide(L)'
;MKSGLPGAGPKQFVLELGVEVQRDVNGIEMGVLENGIPFLTQRGLSLVTGAHRSLIQDISQEWEDHFDDVVLTKDRISFIKQYLSQRGYTDRKLYIETIRDGSPHYAYPDIVCMAILEFYAFESRTTNQVAIDSYRNFAAYGLQKFIYDSLNYAPGDKWQFHHERVSILNNAAPLGYFIIFNEITGLIVDLITADLTVNHKTIPDISVGQMWAKHWKEFNLSSTYGERVPCQHNYPAKYPQAKSNPQEASAYPNHALAEFRRWFRYDYLVTKFPEYILKKAPMLTGGKAEALQIGSMYKPKQIK
;
A
#
# COMPACT_ATOMS: atom_id res chain seq x y z
N MET A 1 8.29 37.02 29.92
CA MET A 1 7.22 36.06 29.58
C MET A 1 6.65 36.41 28.21
N LYS A 2 7.03 35.68 27.16
CA LYS A 2 6.25 35.53 25.92
C LYS A 2 6.50 34.13 25.39
N SER A 3 5.52 33.27 25.58
CA SER A 3 5.46 31.89 25.11
C SER A 3 5.19 31.88 23.60
N GLY A 4 6.15 31.42 22.81
CA GLY A 4 5.94 31.06 21.41
C GLY A 4 5.25 29.72 21.32
N LEU A 5 4.11 29.66 20.63
CA LEU A 5 3.46 28.41 20.24
C LEU A 5 4.36 27.68 19.22
N PRO A 6 4.66 26.39 19.41
CA PRO A 6 5.42 25.64 18.42
C PRO A 6 4.56 25.41 17.17
N GLY A 7 5.10 25.78 16.01
CA GLY A 7 4.49 25.52 14.72
C GLY A 7 4.26 24.03 14.52
N ALA A 8 3.04 23.65 14.19
CA ALA A 8 2.71 22.30 13.77
C ALA A 8 3.40 22.04 12.42
N GLY A 9 4.50 21.30 12.45
CA GLY A 9 5.09 20.71 11.24
C GLY A 9 4.06 19.79 10.56
N PRO A 10 4.23 19.50 9.26
CA PRO A 10 3.31 18.62 8.55
C PRO A 10 3.30 17.27 9.24
N LYS A 11 2.20 16.94 9.92
CA LYS A 11 1.94 15.58 10.40
C LYS A 11 1.80 14.70 9.17
N GLN A 12 2.90 14.07 8.78
CA GLN A 12 2.89 12.95 7.87
C GLN A 12 2.01 11.88 8.53
N PHE A 13 0.80 11.71 8.03
CA PHE A 13 -0.07 10.63 8.47
C PHE A 13 0.67 9.32 8.19
N VAL A 14 1.11 8.64 9.23
CA VAL A 14 1.39 7.21 9.18
C VAL A 14 0.07 6.60 8.72
N LEU A 15 0.01 6.17 7.46
CA LEU A 15 -1.19 5.53 6.95
C LEU A 15 -1.22 4.14 7.60
N GLU A 16 -1.95 4.04 8.70
CA GLU A 16 -2.27 2.79 9.37
C GLU A 16 -3.06 1.91 8.39
N LEU A 17 -2.52 0.73 8.08
CA LEU A 17 -3.25 -0.29 7.34
C LEU A 17 -4.14 -1.03 8.34
N GLY A 18 -5.45 -0.90 8.20
CA GLY A 18 -6.40 -1.56 9.09
C GLY A 18 -6.51 -3.06 8.79
N VAL A 19 -7.05 -3.78 9.78
CA VAL A 19 -7.49 -5.17 9.60
C VAL A 19 -8.93 -5.14 9.07
N GLU A 20 -9.15 -5.71 7.88
CA GLU A 20 -10.50 -5.81 7.29
C GLU A 20 -11.30 -6.95 7.93
N VAL A 21 -10.65 -8.11 8.10
CA VAL A 21 -11.22 -9.27 8.79
C VAL A 21 -10.12 -10.04 9.50
N GLN A 22 -10.38 -10.52 10.71
CA GLN A 22 -9.50 -11.40 11.45
C GLN A 22 -10.33 -12.35 12.30
N ARG A 23 -10.01 -13.65 12.27
CA ARG A 23 -10.68 -14.69 13.06
C ARG A 23 -9.67 -15.76 13.49
N ASP A 24 -10.01 -16.46 14.56
CA ASP A 24 -9.38 -17.73 14.90
C ASP A 24 -10.16 -18.84 14.18
N VAL A 25 -9.46 -19.60 13.33
CA VAL A 25 -10.02 -20.75 12.61
C VAL A 25 -9.19 -21.97 13.00
N ASN A 26 -9.80 -22.88 13.78
CA ASN A 26 -9.15 -24.08 14.30
C ASN A 26 -7.86 -23.80 15.10
N GLY A 27 -7.82 -22.72 15.87
CA GLY A 27 -6.67 -22.29 16.67
C GLY A 27 -5.68 -21.40 15.91
N ILE A 28 -5.77 -21.33 14.59
CA ILE A 28 -4.90 -20.50 13.75
C ILE A 28 -5.56 -19.13 13.64
N GLU A 29 -4.96 -18.13 14.28
CA GLU A 29 -5.40 -16.75 14.16
C GLU A 29 -4.84 -16.12 12.88
N MET A 30 -5.75 -15.74 11.98
CA MET A 30 -5.46 -15.25 10.63
C MET A 30 -6.37 -14.09 10.26
N GLY A 31 -5.95 -13.30 9.26
CA GLY A 31 -6.74 -12.16 8.80
C GLY A 31 -6.37 -11.69 7.40
N VAL A 32 -7.10 -10.67 6.97
CA VAL A 32 -6.86 -9.92 5.73
C VAL A 32 -6.85 -8.43 6.09
N LEU A 33 -5.82 -7.72 5.61
CA LEU A 33 -5.70 -6.28 5.76
C LEU A 33 -6.60 -5.56 4.75
N GLU A 34 -6.90 -4.27 4.96
CA GLU A 34 -7.76 -3.47 4.06
C GLU A 34 -7.25 -3.35 2.61
N ASN A 35 -6.01 -3.75 2.33
CA ASN A 35 -5.47 -3.85 0.97
C ASN A 35 -5.58 -5.27 0.38
N GLY A 36 -6.20 -6.22 1.08
CA GLY A 36 -6.31 -7.61 0.65
C GLY A 36 -5.12 -8.48 1.02
N ILE A 37 -4.04 -7.95 1.64
CA ILE A 37 -2.90 -8.78 2.06
C ILE A 37 -3.39 -9.78 3.13
N PRO A 38 -3.31 -11.10 2.86
CA PRO A 38 -3.58 -12.11 3.87
C PRO A 38 -2.41 -12.18 4.86
N PHE A 39 -2.70 -12.44 6.12
CA PHE A 39 -1.68 -12.52 7.16
C PHE A 39 -2.02 -13.56 8.23
N LEU A 40 -0.99 -14.04 8.93
CA LEU A 40 -1.15 -14.70 10.22
C LEU A 40 -0.70 -13.75 11.33
N THR A 41 -1.32 -13.84 12.51
CA THR A 41 -0.74 -13.19 13.70
C THR A 41 0.48 -13.99 14.15
N GLN A 42 1.31 -13.42 15.03
CA GLN A 42 2.40 -14.17 15.66
C GLN A 42 1.90 -15.46 16.34
N ARG A 43 0.68 -15.45 16.89
CA ARG A 43 0.04 -16.62 17.49
C ARG A 43 -0.33 -17.65 16.42
N GLY A 44 -1.00 -17.24 15.35
CA GLY A 44 -1.31 -18.14 14.23
C GLY A 44 -0.05 -18.74 13.62
N LEU A 45 0.99 -17.92 13.41
CA LEU A 45 2.27 -18.35 12.84
C LEU A 45 3.00 -19.33 13.76
N SER A 46 3.02 -19.07 15.07
CA SER A 46 3.56 -20.00 16.09
C SER A 46 2.86 -21.35 16.05
N LEU A 47 1.54 -21.38 15.86
CA LEU A 47 0.78 -22.63 15.79
C LEU A 47 1.12 -23.44 14.54
N VAL A 48 1.14 -22.82 13.35
CA VAL A 48 1.40 -23.54 12.09
C VAL A 48 2.85 -23.96 11.92
N THR A 49 3.79 -23.26 12.57
CA THR A 49 5.21 -23.63 12.58
C THR A 49 5.55 -24.62 13.69
N GLY A 50 4.69 -24.76 14.70
CA GLY A 50 4.99 -25.47 15.94
C GLY A 50 6.14 -24.84 16.76
N ALA A 51 6.60 -23.64 16.41
CA ALA A 51 7.64 -22.91 17.12
C ALA A 51 7.04 -22.02 18.20
N HIS A 52 7.76 -21.81 19.31
CA HIS A 52 7.31 -20.91 20.36
C HIS A 52 7.25 -19.45 19.87
N ARG A 53 6.28 -18.67 20.34
CA ARG A 53 6.10 -17.25 19.94
C ARG A 53 7.37 -16.40 20.11
N SER A 54 8.15 -16.66 21.17
CA SER A 54 9.43 -15.95 21.37
C SER A 54 10.41 -16.18 20.23
N LEU A 55 10.49 -17.40 19.67
CA LEU A 55 11.39 -17.67 18.55
C LEU A 55 10.98 -16.93 17.27
N ILE A 56 9.66 -16.76 17.06
CA ILE A 56 9.14 -15.94 15.97
C ILE A 56 9.51 -14.47 16.19
N GLN A 57 9.46 -13.98 17.44
CA GLN A 57 9.92 -12.63 17.78
C GLN A 57 11.41 -12.47 17.52
N ASP A 58 12.22 -13.45 17.92
CA ASP A 58 13.68 -13.43 17.74
C ASP A 58 14.03 -13.38 16.24
N ILE A 59 13.32 -14.14 15.39
CA ILE A 59 13.49 -14.08 13.93
C ILE A 59 13.20 -12.67 13.40
N SER A 60 12.11 -12.04 13.85
CA SER A 60 11.78 -10.67 13.46
C SER A 60 12.84 -9.66 13.88
N GLN A 61 13.38 -9.79 15.11
CA GLN A 61 14.43 -8.91 15.61
C GLN A 61 15.74 -9.12 14.84
N GLU A 62 16.18 -10.36 14.68
CA GLU A 62 17.40 -10.69 13.93
C GLU A 62 17.30 -10.27 12.46
N TRP A 63 16.12 -10.39 11.83
CA TRP A 63 15.88 -9.84 10.51
C TRP A 63 16.13 -8.33 10.45
N GLU A 64 15.58 -7.58 11.41
CA GLU A 64 15.72 -6.13 11.49
C GLU A 64 17.20 -5.72 11.75
N ASP A 65 17.87 -6.42 12.66
CA ASP A 65 19.26 -6.16 13.04
C ASP A 65 20.20 -6.42 11.86
N HIS A 66 19.96 -7.51 11.13
CA HIS A 66 20.79 -7.90 10.00
C HIS A 66 20.31 -7.33 8.66
N PHE A 67 19.22 -6.56 8.57
CA PHE A 67 18.57 -6.23 7.28
C PHE A 67 19.53 -5.76 6.17
N ASP A 68 20.50 -4.90 6.50
CA ASP A 68 21.46 -4.32 5.53
C ASP A 68 22.70 -5.22 5.28
N ASP A 69 22.86 -6.32 6.01
CA ASP A 69 24.01 -7.21 5.89
C ASP A 69 23.95 -8.08 4.62
N VAL A 70 25.11 -8.23 3.97
CA VAL A 70 25.31 -9.16 2.86
C VAL A 70 25.33 -10.59 3.39
N VAL A 71 24.27 -11.34 3.08
CA VAL A 71 24.07 -12.73 3.54
C VAL A 71 24.99 -13.71 2.83
N LEU A 72 25.80 -14.46 3.58
CA LEU A 72 26.69 -15.50 3.03
C LEU A 72 26.85 -16.74 3.95
N THR A 73 26.10 -16.83 5.06
CA THR A 73 26.19 -17.93 6.05
C THR A 73 25.01 -18.91 5.95
N LYS A 74 25.14 -20.11 6.52
CA LYS A 74 24.06 -21.12 6.57
C LYS A 74 23.24 -21.01 7.86
N ASP A 75 22.72 -19.83 8.17
CA ASP A 75 21.84 -19.60 9.32
C ASP A 75 20.39 -19.29 8.91
N ARG A 76 19.50 -19.22 9.91
CA ARG A 76 18.06 -19.04 9.70
C ARG A 76 17.72 -17.74 8.98
N ILE A 77 18.40 -16.64 9.32
CA ILE A 77 18.18 -15.34 8.69
C ILE A 77 18.64 -15.34 7.25
N SER A 78 19.73 -16.06 6.97
CA SER A 78 20.27 -16.18 5.63
C SER A 78 19.29 -16.87 4.68
N PHE A 79 18.68 -17.97 5.13
CA PHE A 79 17.60 -18.64 4.40
C PHE A 79 16.40 -17.70 4.17
N ILE A 80 15.89 -17.07 5.23
CA ILE A 80 14.71 -16.20 5.14
C ILE A 80 14.96 -15.03 4.18
N LYS A 81 16.14 -14.39 4.25
CA LYS A 81 16.54 -13.32 3.32
C LYS A 81 16.62 -13.79 1.88
N GLN A 82 17.23 -14.95 1.62
CA GLN A 82 17.25 -15.50 0.27
C GLN A 82 15.83 -15.75 -0.26
N TYR A 83 14.98 -16.38 0.56
CA TYR A 83 13.60 -16.69 0.20
C TYR A 83 12.78 -15.44 -0.15
N LEU A 84 12.87 -14.42 0.71
CA LEU A 84 12.10 -13.19 0.63
C LEU A 84 12.61 -12.26 -0.49
N SER A 85 13.93 -12.14 -0.66
CA SER A 85 14.53 -11.32 -1.73
C SER A 85 14.22 -11.85 -3.12
N GLN A 86 14.23 -13.18 -3.32
CA GLN A 86 13.83 -13.81 -4.59
C GLN A 86 12.38 -13.53 -4.98
N ARG A 87 11.53 -13.22 -3.99
CA ARG A 87 10.12 -12.89 -4.17
C ARG A 87 9.83 -11.39 -4.04
N GLY A 88 10.88 -10.55 -4.07
CA GLY A 88 10.75 -9.10 -4.11
C GLY A 88 10.36 -8.45 -2.79
N TYR A 89 10.39 -9.17 -1.67
CA TYR A 89 10.16 -8.60 -0.36
C TYR A 89 11.37 -7.78 0.09
N THR A 90 11.13 -6.52 0.46
CA THR A 90 12.19 -5.54 0.75
C THR A 90 11.94 -4.74 2.02
N ASP A 91 10.94 -5.11 2.81
CA ASP A 91 10.58 -4.34 3.99
C ASP A 91 11.49 -4.68 5.16
N ARG A 92 11.88 -3.65 5.91
CA ARG A 92 12.79 -3.79 7.05
C ARG A 92 12.20 -4.59 8.19
N LYS A 93 10.87 -4.64 8.29
CA LYS A 93 10.14 -5.47 9.26
C LYS A 93 9.53 -6.68 8.56
N LEU A 94 9.39 -7.80 9.28
CA LEU A 94 8.70 -9.01 8.81
C LEU A 94 7.18 -8.99 9.04
N TYR A 95 6.67 -7.90 9.62
CA TYR A 95 5.28 -7.74 9.94
C TYR A 95 4.82 -6.31 9.64
N ILE A 96 3.53 -6.17 9.39
CA ILE A 96 2.83 -4.90 9.32
C ILE A 96 2.20 -4.67 10.70
N GLU A 97 2.50 -3.52 11.30
CA GLU A 97 1.89 -3.11 12.56
C GLU A 97 0.46 -2.61 12.31
N THR A 98 -0.48 -3.14 13.08
CA THR A 98 -1.91 -2.83 13.03
C THR A 98 -2.38 -2.45 14.42
N ILE A 99 -3.42 -1.61 14.53
CA ILE A 99 -4.01 -1.26 15.82
C ILE A 99 -5.32 -2.03 15.98
N ARG A 100 -5.47 -2.74 17.09
CA ARG A 100 -6.71 -3.41 17.49
C ARG A 100 -6.97 -3.15 18.97
N ASP A 101 -8.18 -2.71 19.29
CA ASP A 101 -8.58 -2.39 20.67
C ASP A 101 -7.58 -1.47 21.42
N GLY A 102 -6.97 -0.54 20.69
CA GLY A 102 -5.97 0.40 21.22
C GLY A 102 -4.58 -0.19 21.48
N SER A 103 -4.35 -1.47 21.16
CA SER A 103 -3.07 -2.15 21.29
C SER A 103 -2.44 -2.45 19.91
N PRO A 104 -1.10 -2.41 19.78
CA PRO A 104 -0.43 -2.81 18.57
C PRO A 104 -0.47 -4.33 18.39
N HIS A 105 -0.78 -4.77 17.18
CA HIS A 105 -0.78 -6.16 16.75
C HIS A 105 0.07 -6.31 15.48
N TYR A 106 0.72 -7.45 15.35
CA TYR A 106 1.65 -7.72 14.25
C TYR A 106 1.03 -8.70 13.25
N ALA A 107 0.76 -8.20 12.05
CA ALA A 107 0.27 -8.96 10.91
C ALA A 107 1.47 -9.42 10.06
N TYR A 108 1.78 -10.71 10.08
CA TYR A 108 2.84 -11.28 9.24
C TYR A 108 2.26 -11.63 7.87
N PRO A 109 2.66 -10.95 6.78
CA PRO A 109 2.15 -11.24 5.45
C PRO A 109 2.39 -12.71 5.07
N ASP A 110 1.50 -13.30 4.28
CA ASP A 110 1.58 -14.71 3.86
C ASP A 110 2.94 -15.11 3.28
N ILE A 111 3.58 -14.25 2.49
CA ILE A 111 4.94 -14.47 1.97
C ILE A 111 5.98 -14.67 3.09
N VAL A 112 5.86 -13.90 4.17
CA VAL A 112 6.70 -14.03 5.36
C VAL A 112 6.33 -15.29 6.14
N CYS A 113 5.03 -15.56 6.31
CA CYS A 113 4.57 -16.78 6.96
C CYS A 113 5.13 -18.02 6.28
N MET A 114 5.08 -18.08 4.94
CA MET A 114 5.62 -19.20 4.17
C MET A 114 7.14 -19.31 4.30
N ALA A 115 7.88 -18.19 4.32
CA ALA A 115 9.34 -18.20 4.53
C ALA A 115 9.72 -18.82 5.89
N ILE A 116 9.07 -18.38 6.96
CA ILE A 116 9.33 -18.88 8.32
C ILE A 116 8.86 -20.33 8.46
N LEU A 117 7.72 -20.68 7.87
CA LEU A 117 7.20 -22.03 7.86
C LEU A 117 8.11 -23.01 7.13
N GLU A 118 8.60 -22.65 5.95
CA GLU A 118 9.53 -23.47 5.17
C GLU A 118 10.83 -23.71 5.94
N PHE A 119 11.35 -22.67 6.61
CA PHE A 119 12.53 -22.80 7.46
C PHE A 119 12.35 -23.87 8.53
N TYR A 120 11.25 -23.81 9.31
CA TYR A 120 10.99 -24.80 10.36
C TYR A 120 10.61 -26.19 9.83
N ALA A 121 10.08 -26.26 8.62
CA ALA A 121 9.72 -27.53 7.99
C ALA A 121 10.95 -28.29 7.49
N PHE A 122 11.94 -27.59 6.90
CA PHE A 122 13.00 -28.26 6.13
C PHE A 122 14.44 -27.83 6.45
N GLU A 123 14.66 -26.62 6.96
CA GLU A 123 16.00 -26.03 7.07
C GLU A 123 16.52 -25.93 8.51
N SER A 124 15.62 -25.95 9.50
CA SER A 124 16.02 -25.94 10.91
C SER A 124 16.77 -27.22 11.27
N ARG A 125 17.76 -27.11 12.16
CA ARG A 125 18.59 -28.26 12.63
C ARG A 125 17.75 -29.45 13.10
N THR A 126 16.61 -29.16 13.72
CA THR A 126 15.57 -30.13 14.04
C THR A 126 14.32 -29.65 13.35
N THR A 127 13.85 -30.41 12.37
CA THR A 127 12.62 -30.10 11.64
C THR A 127 11.41 -30.31 12.55
N ASN A 128 10.36 -29.52 12.33
CA ASN A 128 9.14 -29.60 13.11
C ASN A 128 8.03 -30.31 12.30
N GLN A 129 7.47 -31.39 12.83
CA GLN A 129 6.42 -32.14 12.15
C GLN A 129 5.18 -31.28 11.89
N VAL A 130 4.81 -30.40 12.82
CA VAL A 130 3.69 -29.45 12.64
C VAL A 130 3.97 -28.49 11.49
N ALA A 131 5.20 -28.01 11.37
CA ALA A 131 5.60 -27.15 10.25
C ALA A 131 5.55 -27.91 8.91
N ILE A 132 6.04 -29.14 8.87
CA ILE A 132 6.01 -29.99 7.67
C ILE A 132 4.58 -30.21 7.19
N ASP A 133 3.67 -30.59 8.10
CA ASP A 133 2.28 -30.88 7.77
C ASP A 133 1.53 -29.61 7.33
N SER A 134 1.74 -28.50 8.04
CA SER A 134 1.17 -27.20 7.66
C SER A 134 1.71 -26.72 6.31
N TYR A 135 3.02 -26.86 6.06
CA TYR A 135 3.62 -26.49 4.79
C TYR A 135 3.02 -27.28 3.63
N ARG A 136 2.86 -28.60 3.77
CA ARG A 136 2.23 -29.43 2.73
C ARG A 136 0.78 -29.02 2.47
N ASN A 137 0.01 -28.74 3.52
CA ASN A 137 -1.37 -28.28 3.39
C ASN A 137 -1.45 -26.93 2.66
N PHE A 138 -0.58 -25.98 3.01
CA PHE A 138 -0.57 -24.66 2.37
C PHE A 138 0.06 -24.67 0.99
N ALA A 139 1.06 -25.50 0.71
CA ALA A 139 1.67 -25.60 -0.62
C ALA A 139 0.71 -26.23 -1.64
N ALA A 140 -0.17 -27.15 -1.22
CA ALA A 140 -1.16 -27.76 -2.09
C ALA A 140 -2.26 -26.79 -2.55
N TYR A 141 -2.58 -25.77 -1.74
CA TYR A 141 -3.75 -24.90 -1.94
C TYR A 141 -3.42 -23.40 -2.05
N GLY A 142 -2.24 -23.00 -1.60
CA GLY A 142 -1.82 -21.62 -1.37
C GLY A 142 -2.27 -21.08 -0.01
N LEU A 143 -1.37 -20.51 0.80
CA LEU A 143 -1.70 -19.91 2.10
C LEU A 143 -2.72 -18.77 1.96
N GLN A 144 -2.57 -17.90 0.94
CA GLN A 144 -3.54 -16.85 0.64
C GLN A 144 -4.94 -17.42 0.44
N LYS A 145 -5.08 -18.42 -0.44
CA LYS A 145 -6.37 -19.03 -0.75
C LYS A 145 -6.96 -19.71 0.48
N PHE A 146 -6.14 -20.40 1.27
CA PHE A 146 -6.55 -20.97 2.55
C PHE A 146 -7.11 -19.92 3.50
N ILE A 147 -6.43 -18.78 3.67
CA ILE A 147 -6.90 -17.69 4.54
C ILE A 147 -8.21 -17.09 4.00
N TYR A 148 -8.30 -16.84 2.69
CA TYR A 148 -9.50 -16.29 2.07
C TYR A 148 -10.72 -17.22 2.26
N ASP A 149 -10.56 -18.51 1.92
CA ASP A 149 -11.64 -19.49 2.06
C ASP A 149 -12.02 -19.69 3.54
N SER A 150 -11.04 -19.74 4.45
CA SER A 150 -11.28 -19.89 5.90
C SER A 150 -12.05 -18.72 6.51
N LEU A 151 -11.88 -17.51 5.96
CA LEU A 151 -12.56 -16.31 6.41
C LEU A 151 -13.85 -16.02 5.63
N ASN A 152 -14.17 -16.86 4.63
CA ASN A 152 -15.20 -16.59 3.62
C ASN A 152 -15.02 -15.19 3.01
N TYR A 153 -13.76 -14.84 2.74
CA TYR A 153 -13.35 -13.58 2.16
C TYR A 153 -13.23 -13.72 0.65
N ALA A 154 -13.93 -12.84 -0.07
CA ALA A 154 -13.68 -12.60 -1.48
C ALA A 154 -13.03 -11.23 -1.60
N PRO A 155 -11.89 -11.10 -2.31
CA PRO A 155 -11.36 -9.78 -2.64
C PRO A 155 -12.46 -8.93 -3.26
N GLY A 156 -12.63 -7.71 -2.76
CA GLY A 156 -13.63 -6.78 -3.30
C GLY A 156 -13.42 -6.49 -4.79
N ASP A 157 -14.48 -6.04 -5.47
CA ASP A 157 -14.36 -5.59 -6.86
C ASP A 157 -13.34 -4.44 -6.95
N LYS A 158 -12.24 -4.69 -7.68
CA LYS A 158 -11.15 -3.71 -7.88
C LYS A 158 -11.66 -2.42 -8.53
N TRP A 159 -12.76 -2.49 -9.28
CA TRP A 159 -13.39 -1.34 -9.92
C TRP A 159 -14.35 -0.58 -9.01
N GLN A 160 -14.76 -1.12 -7.85
CA GLN A 160 -15.74 -0.49 -6.98
C GLN A 160 -15.32 0.94 -6.60
N PHE A 161 -14.09 1.12 -6.11
CA PHE A 161 -13.59 2.44 -5.72
C PHE A 161 -13.54 3.42 -6.89
N HIS A 162 -13.18 2.93 -8.09
CA HIS A 162 -13.21 3.74 -9.30
C HIS A 162 -14.64 4.15 -9.68
N HIS A 163 -15.60 3.21 -9.69
CA HIS A 163 -17.00 3.48 -10.02
C HIS A 163 -17.64 4.48 -9.04
N GLU A 164 -17.46 4.27 -7.73
CA GLU A 164 -17.97 5.18 -6.71
C GLU A 164 -17.36 6.59 -6.85
N ARG A 165 -16.06 6.66 -7.12
CA ARG A 165 -15.35 7.93 -7.34
C ARG A 165 -15.86 8.67 -8.57
N VAL A 166 -15.94 8.01 -9.73
CA VAL A 166 -16.45 8.63 -10.98
C VAL A 166 -17.89 9.12 -10.80
N SER A 167 -18.72 8.34 -10.09
CA SER A 167 -20.11 8.71 -9.82
C SER A 167 -20.21 10.01 -9.00
N ILE A 168 -19.39 10.18 -7.96
CA ILE A 168 -19.38 11.40 -7.12
C ILE A 168 -18.75 12.60 -7.85
N LEU A 169 -17.77 12.35 -8.71
CA LEU A 169 -17.07 13.39 -9.46
C LEU A 169 -17.85 13.90 -10.68
N ASN A 170 -18.91 13.19 -11.07
CA ASN A 170 -19.75 13.59 -12.18
C ASN A 170 -20.39 14.96 -11.90
N ASN A 171 -20.11 15.95 -12.77
CA ASN A 171 -20.55 17.35 -12.63
C ASN A 171 -20.11 18.04 -11.32
N ALA A 172 -19.03 17.58 -10.66
CA ALA A 172 -18.55 18.20 -9.42
C ALA A 172 -17.82 19.55 -9.64
N ALA A 173 -17.27 19.78 -10.85
CA ALA A 173 -16.57 21.01 -11.17
C ALA A 173 -17.56 22.15 -11.52
N PRO A 174 -17.31 23.39 -11.09
CA PRO A 174 -18.06 24.56 -11.55
C PRO A 174 -18.01 24.72 -13.07
N LEU A 175 -19.07 25.30 -13.66
CA LEU A 175 -19.10 25.57 -15.11
C LEU A 175 -17.91 26.42 -15.55
N GLY A 176 -17.21 25.96 -16.60
CA GLY A 176 -16.00 26.63 -17.12
C GLY A 176 -14.70 26.23 -16.42
N TYR A 177 -14.76 25.33 -15.42
CA TYR A 177 -13.61 24.86 -14.66
C TYR A 177 -13.50 23.33 -14.68
N PHE A 178 -12.29 22.82 -14.44
CA PHE A 178 -12.01 21.42 -14.17
C PHE A 178 -11.45 21.28 -12.74
N ILE A 179 -11.62 20.09 -12.16
CA ILE A 179 -10.95 19.72 -10.91
C ILE A 179 -9.99 18.58 -11.19
N ILE A 180 -8.84 18.59 -10.49
CA ILE A 180 -7.77 17.61 -10.68
C ILE A 180 -8.27 16.19 -10.47
N PHE A 181 -9.19 15.99 -9.52
CA PHE A 181 -9.79 14.70 -9.23
C PHE A 181 -10.42 14.06 -10.48
N ASN A 182 -11.14 14.82 -11.30
CA ASN A 182 -11.72 14.29 -12.54
C ASN A 182 -10.63 13.86 -13.52
N GLU A 183 -9.61 14.71 -13.71
CA GLU A 183 -8.61 14.52 -14.75
C GLU A 183 -7.64 13.36 -14.48
N ILE A 184 -7.39 13.01 -13.21
CA ILE A 184 -6.50 11.90 -12.87
C ILE A 184 -7.21 10.54 -12.82
N THR A 185 -8.50 10.47 -13.17
CA THR A 185 -9.25 9.20 -13.19
C THR A 185 -8.58 8.15 -14.09
N GLY A 186 -7.97 8.57 -15.21
CA GLY A 186 -7.24 7.66 -16.11
C GLY A 186 -6.05 6.95 -15.43
N LEU A 187 -5.34 7.61 -14.51
CA LEU A 187 -4.28 6.98 -13.72
C LEU A 187 -4.83 5.83 -12.88
N ILE A 188 -6.04 5.95 -12.35
CA ILE A 188 -6.66 4.89 -11.55
C ILE A 188 -6.96 3.66 -12.42
N VAL A 189 -7.43 3.88 -13.65
CA VAL A 189 -7.66 2.81 -14.63
C VAL A 189 -6.36 2.07 -14.93
N ASP A 190 -5.27 2.80 -15.20
CA ASP A 190 -3.96 2.22 -15.46
C ASP A 190 -3.47 1.36 -14.28
N LEU A 191 -3.69 1.84 -13.05
CA LEU A 191 -3.32 1.14 -11.82
C LEU A 191 -4.15 -0.13 -11.57
N ILE A 192 -5.47 -0.08 -11.80
CA ILE A 192 -6.34 -1.26 -11.71
C ILE A 192 -5.95 -2.29 -12.79
N THR A 193 -5.73 -1.84 -14.02
CA THR A 193 -5.41 -2.70 -15.18
C THR A 193 -4.06 -3.39 -15.03
N ALA A 194 -3.13 -2.80 -14.29
CA ALA A 194 -1.86 -3.43 -13.98
C ALA A 194 -1.97 -4.67 -13.08
N ASP A 195 -3.15 -4.95 -12.53
CA ASP A 195 -3.44 -6.04 -11.59
C ASP A 195 -2.65 -5.94 -10.27
N LEU A 196 -2.11 -4.76 -10.01
CA LEU A 196 -1.32 -4.44 -8.82
C LEU A 196 -2.26 -4.11 -7.68
N THR A 197 -1.83 -4.35 -6.44
CA THR A 197 -2.69 -4.25 -5.25
C THR A 197 -2.94 -2.78 -4.92
N VAL A 198 -3.82 -2.14 -5.70
CA VAL A 198 -4.12 -0.73 -5.65
C VAL A 198 -5.42 -0.57 -4.90
N ASN A 199 -5.34 0.00 -3.71
CA ASN A 199 -6.50 0.46 -2.95
C ASN A 199 -6.56 1.98 -2.91
N HIS A 200 -7.60 2.53 -2.31
CA HIS A 200 -7.80 3.97 -2.13
C HIS A 200 -6.61 4.71 -1.45
N LYS A 201 -5.70 4.00 -0.76
CA LYS A 201 -4.51 4.57 -0.07
C LYS A 201 -3.32 4.81 -1.00
N THR A 202 -3.37 4.26 -2.22
CA THR A 202 -2.30 4.36 -3.23
C THR A 202 -2.61 5.38 -4.33
N ILE A 203 -3.83 5.95 -4.35
CA ILE A 203 -4.22 6.98 -5.31
C ILE A 203 -3.57 8.31 -4.91
N PRO A 204 -2.79 8.96 -5.81
CA PRO A 204 -2.03 10.17 -5.46
C PRO A 204 -2.87 11.46 -5.55
N ASP A 205 -4.17 11.45 -5.23
CA ASP A 205 -5.07 12.61 -5.38
C ASP A 205 -4.46 13.89 -4.77
N ILE A 206 -4.09 13.84 -3.49
CA ILE A 206 -3.48 14.96 -2.75
C ILE A 206 -2.11 15.33 -3.32
N SER A 207 -1.30 14.34 -3.70
CA SER A 207 0.04 14.58 -4.22
C SER A 207 0.00 15.32 -5.55
N VAL A 208 -0.86 14.89 -6.49
CA VAL A 208 -1.06 15.61 -7.76
C VAL A 208 -1.61 17.01 -7.48
N GLY A 209 -2.60 17.12 -6.60
CA GLY A 209 -3.22 18.38 -6.22
C GLY A 209 -2.23 19.43 -5.73
N GLN A 210 -1.39 19.05 -4.76
CA GLN A 210 -0.38 19.92 -4.19
C GLN A 210 0.69 20.31 -5.23
N MET A 211 1.16 19.35 -6.03
CA MET A 211 2.21 19.60 -7.02
C MET A 211 1.72 20.48 -8.17
N TRP A 212 0.48 20.31 -8.62
CA TRP A 212 -0.13 21.19 -9.61
C TRP A 212 -0.35 22.59 -9.05
N ALA A 213 -0.86 22.73 -7.82
CA ALA A 213 -1.04 24.03 -7.19
C ALA A 213 0.30 24.78 -7.02
N LYS A 214 1.40 24.07 -6.79
CA LYS A 214 2.75 24.64 -6.80
C LYS A 214 3.16 25.10 -8.20
N HIS A 215 3.04 24.23 -9.20
CA HIS A 215 3.37 24.54 -10.60
C HIS A 215 2.57 25.75 -11.11
N TRP A 216 1.27 25.79 -10.80
CA TRP A 216 0.38 26.90 -11.12
C TRP A 216 0.90 28.25 -10.62
N LYS A 217 1.39 28.31 -9.37
CA LYS A 217 1.94 29.54 -8.78
C LYS A 217 3.31 29.88 -9.33
N GLU A 218 4.18 28.88 -9.46
CA GLU A 218 5.58 29.05 -9.92
C GLU A 218 5.65 29.65 -11.33
N PHE A 219 4.76 29.21 -12.22
CA PHE A 219 4.68 29.69 -13.60
C PHE A 219 3.64 30.81 -13.80
N ASN A 220 3.07 31.35 -12.73
CA ASN A 220 2.05 32.40 -12.75
C ASN A 220 0.91 32.12 -13.75
N LEU A 221 0.43 30.87 -13.79
CA LEU A 221 -0.51 30.41 -14.81
C LEU A 221 -1.87 31.14 -14.75
N SER A 222 -2.22 31.75 -13.61
CA SER A 222 -3.45 32.55 -13.51
C SER A 222 -3.43 33.80 -14.39
N SER A 223 -2.25 34.36 -14.68
CA SER A 223 -2.11 35.48 -15.61
C SER A 223 -2.48 35.14 -17.06
N THR A 224 -2.34 33.86 -17.43
CA THR A 224 -2.60 33.36 -18.79
C THR A 224 -4.00 32.75 -18.90
N TYR A 225 -4.40 31.95 -17.91
CA TYR A 225 -5.62 31.14 -17.99
C TYR A 225 -6.76 31.63 -17.09
N GLY A 226 -6.53 32.63 -16.25
CA GLY A 226 -7.49 33.14 -15.25
C GLY A 226 -7.32 32.50 -13.89
N GLU A 227 -7.94 33.08 -12.85
CA GLU A 227 -7.80 32.60 -11.47
C GLU A 227 -8.51 31.26 -11.22
N ARG A 228 -7.92 30.44 -10.33
CA ARG A 228 -8.57 29.24 -9.80
C ARG A 228 -9.61 29.63 -8.74
N VAL A 229 -10.67 28.85 -8.61
CA VAL A 229 -11.76 29.09 -7.65
C VAL A 229 -11.89 27.93 -6.66
N PRO A 230 -12.35 28.18 -5.41
CA PRO A 230 -12.67 27.09 -4.49
C PRO A 230 -13.91 26.33 -4.97
N CYS A 231 -13.94 25.03 -4.71
CA CYS A 231 -15.09 24.15 -4.95
C CYS A 231 -15.17 23.06 -3.87
N GLN A 232 -16.35 22.48 -3.69
CA GLN A 232 -16.54 21.38 -2.75
C GLN A 232 -16.20 20.05 -3.43
N HIS A 233 -15.51 19.18 -2.71
CA HIS A 233 -15.19 17.82 -3.15
C HIS A 233 -15.57 16.81 -2.06
N ASN A 234 -16.22 15.72 -2.47
CA ASN A 234 -16.55 14.61 -1.60
C ASN A 234 -15.77 13.37 -2.01
N TYR A 235 -15.22 12.65 -1.03
CA TYR A 235 -14.72 11.30 -1.21
C TYR A 235 -15.83 10.26 -1.01
N PRO A 236 -15.80 9.10 -1.69
CA PRO A 236 -16.73 8.01 -1.40
C PRO A 236 -16.69 7.59 0.08
N ALA A 237 -17.81 7.17 0.66
CA ALA A 237 -17.97 6.94 2.10
C ALA A 237 -16.93 5.97 2.71
N LYS A 238 -16.41 5.03 1.91
CA LYS A 238 -15.40 4.05 2.31
C LYS A 238 -13.96 4.61 2.35
N TYR A 239 -13.73 5.80 1.82
CA TYR A 239 -12.42 6.46 1.91
C TYR A 239 -12.24 7.04 3.31
N PRO A 240 -11.05 6.89 3.94
CA PRO A 240 -10.74 7.54 5.21
C PRO A 240 -11.02 9.05 5.22
N GLN A 241 -10.80 9.69 4.07
CA GLN A 241 -11.03 11.11 3.81
C GLN A 241 -12.52 11.51 3.87
N ALA A 242 -13.44 10.57 3.71
CA ALA A 242 -14.87 10.87 3.72
C ALA A 242 -15.37 11.34 5.10
N LYS A 243 -14.64 11.02 6.17
CA LYS A 243 -14.92 11.51 7.54
C LYS A 243 -14.88 13.03 7.65
N SER A 244 -14.18 13.71 6.73
CA SER A 244 -14.10 15.17 6.66
C SER A 244 -14.76 15.75 5.42
N ASN A 245 -15.71 15.02 4.81
CA ASN A 245 -16.51 15.58 3.73
C ASN A 245 -17.51 16.63 4.27
N PRO A 246 -17.83 17.68 3.48
CA PRO A 246 -17.18 18.01 2.21
C PRO A 246 -15.81 18.68 2.44
N GLN A 247 -14.88 18.44 1.52
CA GLN A 247 -13.55 19.06 1.54
C GLN A 247 -13.44 20.20 0.53
N GLU A 248 -12.64 21.21 0.84
CA GLU A 248 -12.35 22.28 -0.09
C GLU A 248 -11.27 21.85 -1.10
N ALA A 249 -11.57 22.02 -2.38
CA ALA A 249 -10.69 21.76 -3.51
C ALA A 249 -10.57 23.00 -4.40
N SER A 250 -9.51 23.06 -5.20
CA SER A 250 -9.37 24.10 -6.24
C SER A 250 -9.91 23.59 -7.58
N ALA A 251 -10.78 24.39 -8.19
CA ALA A 251 -11.19 24.26 -9.58
C ALA A 251 -10.41 25.25 -10.44
N TYR A 252 -9.91 24.78 -11.59
CA TYR A 252 -9.02 25.51 -12.48
C TYR A 252 -9.74 25.80 -13.80
N PRO A 253 -9.53 26.96 -14.44
CA PRO A 253 -10.20 27.29 -15.70
C PRO A 253 -9.96 26.22 -16.77
N ASN A 254 -11.00 25.85 -17.53
CA ASN A 254 -10.92 24.83 -18.59
C ASN A 254 -9.88 25.15 -19.66
N HIS A 255 -9.55 26.43 -19.86
CA HIS A 255 -8.52 26.85 -20.80
C HIS A 255 -7.12 26.36 -20.41
N ALA A 256 -6.87 26.08 -19.13
CA ALA A 256 -5.62 25.51 -18.66
C ALA A 256 -5.55 23.98 -18.77
N LEU A 257 -6.61 23.32 -19.24
CA LEU A 257 -6.71 21.85 -19.18
C LEU A 257 -5.66 21.15 -20.03
N ALA A 258 -5.35 21.68 -21.21
CA ALA A 258 -4.29 21.14 -22.06
C ALA A 258 -2.92 21.22 -21.36
N GLU A 259 -2.64 22.33 -20.69
CA GLU A 259 -1.41 22.52 -19.92
C GLU A 259 -1.34 21.56 -18.72
N PHE A 260 -2.45 21.38 -17.99
CA PHE A 260 -2.52 20.38 -16.94
C PHE A 260 -2.22 18.98 -17.46
N ARG A 261 -2.84 18.55 -18.57
CA ARG A 261 -2.64 17.21 -19.13
C ARG A 261 -1.21 17.00 -19.61
N ARG A 262 -0.61 18.01 -20.25
CA ARG A 262 0.81 18.01 -20.63
C ARG A 262 1.69 17.84 -19.39
N TRP A 263 1.52 18.72 -18.39
CA TRP A 263 2.27 18.68 -17.14
C TRP A 263 2.11 17.35 -16.41
N PHE A 264 0.88 16.86 -16.28
CA PHE A 264 0.58 15.61 -15.61
C PHE A 264 1.29 14.46 -16.30
N ARG A 265 1.22 14.40 -17.64
CA ARG A 265 1.83 13.31 -18.42
C ARG A 265 3.35 13.35 -18.41
N TYR A 266 3.97 14.50 -18.65
CA TYR A 266 5.40 14.59 -18.92
C TYR A 266 6.23 15.00 -17.70
N ASP A 267 5.63 15.71 -16.75
CA ASP A 267 6.33 16.17 -15.55
C ASP A 267 5.96 15.27 -14.37
N TYR A 268 4.67 15.18 -14.00
CA TYR A 268 4.26 14.45 -12.79
C TYR A 268 4.44 12.93 -12.94
N LEU A 269 3.84 12.30 -13.94
CA LEU A 269 3.85 10.84 -14.09
C LEU A 269 5.25 10.28 -14.36
N VAL A 270 6.11 11.05 -15.02
CA VAL A 270 7.49 10.63 -15.33
C VAL A 270 8.45 10.85 -14.16
N THR A 271 8.28 11.92 -13.39
CA THR A 271 9.29 12.31 -12.38
C THR A 271 8.82 12.19 -10.94
N LYS A 272 7.54 12.45 -10.64
CA LYS A 272 7.02 12.51 -9.26
C LYS A 272 6.27 11.26 -8.85
N PHE A 273 5.51 10.69 -9.77
CA PHE A 273 4.76 9.47 -9.52
C PHE A 273 5.64 8.26 -9.14
N PRO A 274 6.82 8.02 -9.77
CA PRO A 274 7.68 6.91 -9.37
C PRO A 274 8.18 7.02 -7.93
N GLU A 275 8.54 8.23 -7.48
CA GLU A 275 8.92 8.48 -6.09
C GLU A 275 7.74 8.31 -5.12
N TYR A 276 6.55 8.76 -5.53
CA TYR A 276 5.34 8.62 -4.73
C TYR A 276 5.01 7.14 -4.48
N ILE A 277 4.96 6.33 -5.54
CA ILE A 277 4.57 4.92 -5.40
C ILE A 277 5.65 4.11 -4.69
N LEU A 278 6.93 4.46 -4.84
CA LEU A 278 8.02 3.82 -4.10
C LEU A 278 7.88 3.99 -2.59
N LYS A 279 7.40 5.16 -2.13
CA LYS A 279 7.07 5.39 -0.71
C LYS A 279 5.86 4.58 -0.23
N LYS A 280 5.05 4.06 -1.15
CA LYS A 280 3.91 3.18 -0.89
C LYS A 280 4.26 1.70 -0.98
N ALA A 281 5.51 1.34 -1.27
CA ALA A 281 5.98 -0.04 -1.34
C ALA A 281 5.50 -0.92 -0.17
N PRO A 282 5.55 -0.48 1.11
CA PRO A 282 5.08 -1.31 2.24
C PRO A 282 3.56 -1.61 2.24
N MET A 283 2.78 -0.94 1.39
CA MET A 283 1.34 -1.14 1.24
C MET A 283 0.98 -2.01 0.03
N LEU A 284 1.98 -2.37 -0.77
CA LEU A 284 1.85 -3.18 -1.97
C LEU A 284 2.28 -4.61 -1.66
N THR A 285 1.57 -5.59 -2.22
CA THR A 285 1.79 -7.02 -1.95
C THR A 285 3.21 -7.48 -2.35
N GLY A 286 3.71 -7.01 -3.49
CA GLY A 286 5.06 -7.25 -4.01
C GLY A 286 6.08 -6.18 -3.60
N GLY A 287 5.76 -5.35 -2.59
CA GLY A 287 6.70 -4.43 -1.98
C GLY A 287 7.35 -3.44 -2.96
N LYS A 288 8.67 -3.29 -2.85
CA LYS A 288 9.45 -2.38 -3.71
C LYS A 288 9.50 -2.84 -5.16
N ALA A 289 9.53 -4.14 -5.42
CA ALA A 289 9.57 -4.66 -6.79
C ALA A 289 8.31 -4.27 -7.56
N GLU A 290 7.13 -4.47 -6.94
CA GLU A 290 5.85 -4.00 -7.47
C GLU A 290 5.82 -2.49 -7.63
N ALA A 291 6.27 -1.72 -6.62
CA ALA A 291 6.32 -0.26 -6.70
C ALA A 291 7.17 0.25 -7.88
N LEU A 292 8.33 -0.38 -8.13
CA LEU A 292 9.20 -0.03 -9.25
C LEU A 292 8.56 -0.35 -10.60
N GLN A 293 7.84 -1.47 -10.69
CA GLN A 293 7.07 -1.82 -11.89
C GLN A 293 5.99 -0.77 -12.16
N ILE A 294 5.19 -0.39 -11.15
CA ILE A 294 4.17 0.68 -11.26
C ILE A 294 4.80 2.00 -11.71
N GLY A 295 5.84 2.43 -11.01
CA GLY A 295 6.50 3.70 -11.29
C GLY A 295 7.10 3.76 -12.70
N SER A 296 7.41 2.61 -13.29
CA SER A 296 7.98 2.54 -14.64
C SER A 296 6.96 2.62 -15.78
N MET A 297 5.65 2.48 -15.50
CA MET A 297 4.58 2.41 -16.52
C MET A 297 4.53 3.63 -17.45
N TYR A 298 4.96 4.78 -16.94
CA TYR A 298 4.90 6.05 -17.65
C TYR A 298 6.25 6.49 -18.24
N LYS A 299 7.29 5.66 -18.14
CA LYS A 299 8.56 5.95 -18.81
C LYS A 299 8.32 6.07 -20.32
N PRO A 300 8.87 7.10 -20.97
CA PRO A 300 8.77 7.22 -22.43
C PRO A 300 9.27 5.94 -23.08
N LYS A 301 8.49 5.37 -24.01
CA LYS A 301 8.98 4.26 -24.84
C LYS A 301 10.16 4.77 -25.64
N GLN A 302 11.31 4.12 -25.51
CA GLN A 302 12.42 4.38 -26.42
C GLN A 302 11.94 4.03 -27.82
N ILE A 303 11.98 5.02 -28.71
CA ILE A 303 11.74 4.78 -30.13
C ILE A 303 12.93 3.95 -30.61
N LYS A 304 12.65 2.72 -31.05
CA LYS A 304 13.63 1.87 -31.73
C LYS A 304 13.84 2.34 -33.16
#